data_AF-A0A1Y6MKC9-F1
#
_entry.id   AF-A0A1Y6MKC9-F1
#
_cell.length_a   1.000
_cell.length_b   1.000
_cell.length_c   1.000
_cell.angle_alpha   90.00
_cell.angle_beta   90.00
_cell.angle_gamma   90.00
#
_symmetry.space_group_name_H-M   'P 1'
#
loop_
_entity.id
_entity.type
_entity.pdbx_description
1 polymer ?
#
loop_
_entity_poly.entity_id
_entity_poly.type
_entity_poly.pdbx_seq_one_letter_code
_entity_poly.pdbx_strand_id
1 'polypeptide(L)'
;MLSKLKLLNFKIIPIQIFLFAFWFKNGFIDKLFGVTANVLFPHIAYKGDSWSGWKSYITGNWDKSSVAHMLFTPIYDYMFPLIIILQCLPAVILIIAIMKGEFLNDKDSVFTQRSAVASLFVTSVLLFSQTISGAPDGQYLWQLLGLGMILIIYLKQISNNLLVSN
;
A
#
# COMPACT_ATOMS: atom_id res chain seq x y z
N MET A 1 -13.48 -13.49 -31.89
CA MET A 1 -12.80 -13.44 -30.57
C MET A 1 -11.74 -12.32 -30.47
N LEU A 2 -11.68 -11.39 -31.42
CA LEU A 2 -10.77 -10.23 -31.41
C LEU A 2 -11.26 -9.05 -30.51
N SER A 3 -12.22 -9.29 -29.61
CA SER A 3 -13.17 -8.25 -29.15
C SER A 3 -13.22 -8.01 -27.64
N LYS A 4 -12.31 -8.56 -26.82
CA LYS A 4 -12.19 -8.19 -25.39
C LYS A 4 -10.81 -7.67 -25.02
N LEU A 5 -9.74 -8.19 -25.64
CA LEU A 5 -8.38 -7.69 -25.45
C LEU A 5 -8.23 -6.23 -25.91
N LYS A 6 -8.93 -5.81 -26.98
CA LYS A 6 -8.98 -4.41 -27.42
C LYS A 6 -9.71 -3.47 -26.45
N LEU A 7 -10.49 -4.01 -25.50
CA LEU A 7 -11.15 -3.21 -24.47
C LEU A 7 -10.25 -3.02 -23.24
N LEU A 8 -9.15 -3.75 -23.10
CA LEU A 8 -8.27 -3.61 -21.93
C LEU A 8 -7.31 -2.43 -22.12
N ASN A 9 -7.23 -1.59 -21.10
CA ASN A 9 -6.25 -0.52 -21.01
C ASN A 9 -4.94 -1.08 -20.42
N PHE A 10 -4.11 -1.65 -21.30
CA PHE A 10 -2.80 -2.22 -20.94
C PHE A 10 -1.82 -1.21 -20.34
N LYS A 11 -2.10 0.09 -20.45
CA LYS A 11 -1.30 1.11 -19.77
C LYS A 11 -1.59 1.10 -18.26
N ILE A 12 -2.85 0.94 -17.87
CA ILE A 12 -3.27 1.00 -16.46
C ILE A 12 -3.07 -0.34 -15.73
N ILE A 13 -3.23 -1.47 -16.42
CA ILE A 13 -3.20 -2.82 -15.80
C ILE A 13 -1.92 -3.10 -14.98
N PRO A 14 -0.69 -2.87 -15.48
CA PRO A 14 0.52 -3.16 -14.71
C PRO A 14 0.58 -2.43 -13.37
N ILE A 15 0.07 -1.20 -13.34
CA ILE A 15 0.04 -0.34 -12.15
C ILE A 15 -0.91 -0.92 -11.10
N GLN A 16 -2.10 -1.30 -11.54
CA GLN A 16 -3.10 -1.90 -10.67
C GLN A 16 -2.59 -3.24 -10.11
N ILE A 17 -1.97 -4.09 -10.92
CA ILE A 17 -1.42 -5.36 -10.45
C ILE A 17 -0.35 -5.14 -9.39
N PHE A 18 0.60 -4.23 -9.65
CA PHE A 18 1.71 -3.96 -8.72
C PHE A 18 1.19 -3.39 -7.39
N LEU A 19 0.40 -2.31 -7.42
CA LEU A 19 -0.12 -1.68 -6.22
C LEU A 19 -1.04 -2.62 -5.44
N PHE A 20 -1.85 -3.41 -6.14
CA PHE A 20 -2.72 -4.40 -5.52
C PHE A 20 -1.91 -5.45 -4.78
N ALA A 21 -1.00 -6.14 -5.48
CA ALA A 21 -0.21 -7.20 -4.88
C ALA A 21 0.59 -6.68 -3.67
N PHE A 22 1.17 -5.48 -3.79
CA PHE A 22 1.95 -4.89 -2.71
C PHE A 22 1.13 -4.61 -1.45
N TRP A 23 0.04 -3.86 -1.56
CA TRP A 23 -0.78 -3.47 -0.41
C TRP A 23 -1.68 -4.59 0.10
N PHE A 24 -2.12 -5.48 -0.78
CA PHE A 24 -2.85 -6.68 -0.38
C PHE A 24 -1.96 -7.57 0.49
N LYS A 25 -0.72 -7.82 0.07
CA LYS A 25 0.24 -8.59 0.88
C LYS A 25 0.54 -7.89 2.21
N ASN A 26 0.98 -6.64 2.18
CA ASN A 26 1.42 -5.95 3.41
C ASN A 26 0.30 -5.57 4.39
N GLY A 27 -0.85 -5.15 3.87
CA GLY A 27 -1.99 -4.70 4.67
C GLY A 27 -2.90 -5.86 5.06
N PHE A 28 -3.35 -6.64 4.09
CA PHE A 28 -4.33 -7.71 4.34
C PHE A 28 -3.67 -9.00 4.83
N ILE A 29 -2.77 -9.60 4.06
CA ILE A 29 -2.21 -10.92 4.40
C ILE A 29 -1.37 -10.83 5.68
N ASP A 30 -0.34 -10.00 5.65
CA ASP A 30 0.68 -9.93 6.69
C ASP A 30 0.16 -9.33 8.01
N LYS A 31 -0.74 -8.33 7.94
CA LYS A 31 -1.20 -7.60 9.12
C LYS A 31 -2.63 -7.94 9.51
N LEU A 32 -3.63 -7.64 8.67
CA LEU A 32 -5.03 -7.85 9.06
C LEU A 32 -5.31 -9.33 9.34
N PHE A 33 -5.05 -10.21 8.38
CA PHE A 33 -5.26 -11.64 8.52
C PHE A 33 -4.22 -12.29 9.41
N GLY A 34 -2.94 -11.93 9.29
CA GLY A 34 -1.88 -12.45 10.16
C GLY A 34 -2.17 -12.25 11.64
N VAL A 35 -2.51 -11.02 12.05
CA VAL A 35 -2.85 -10.70 13.43
C VAL A 35 -4.15 -11.36 13.85
N THR A 36 -5.20 -11.30 13.01
CA THR A 36 -6.51 -11.91 13.33
C THR A 36 -6.40 -13.43 13.45
N ALA A 37 -5.66 -14.08 12.56
CA ALA A 37 -5.43 -15.53 12.60
C ALA A 37 -4.62 -15.93 13.84
N ASN A 38 -3.66 -15.11 14.28
CA ASN A 38 -2.96 -15.36 15.54
C ASN A 38 -3.88 -15.29 16.76
N VAL A 39 -4.85 -14.38 16.76
CA VAL A 39 -5.87 -14.27 17.83
C VAL A 39 -6.83 -15.46 17.81
N LEU A 40 -7.32 -15.87 16.64
CA LEU A 40 -8.34 -16.92 16.50
C LEU A 40 -7.75 -18.34 16.53
N PHE A 41 -6.56 -18.52 15.96
CA PHE A 41 -5.92 -19.83 15.74
C PHE A 41 -4.41 -19.78 16.08
N PRO A 42 -4.05 -19.55 17.35
CA PRO A 42 -2.66 -19.28 17.74
C PRO A 42 -1.67 -20.43 17.47
N HIS A 43 -2.16 -21.66 17.30
CA HIS A 43 -1.35 -22.87 17.11
C HIS A 43 -0.91 -23.10 15.66
N ILE A 44 -1.54 -22.45 14.67
CA ILE A 44 -1.18 -22.54 13.24
C ILE A 44 -0.70 -21.20 12.66
N ALA A 45 -0.90 -20.10 13.39
CA ALA A 45 -0.53 -18.78 12.90
C ALA A 45 0.98 -18.56 12.93
N TYR A 46 1.51 -17.93 11.88
CA TYR A 46 2.91 -17.54 11.82
C TYR A 46 3.22 -16.49 12.88
N LYS A 47 4.19 -16.75 13.76
CA LYS A 47 4.51 -15.85 14.87
C LYS A 47 4.99 -14.47 14.42
N GLY A 48 5.64 -14.37 13.27
CA GLY A 48 6.11 -13.07 12.74
C GLY A 48 4.95 -12.13 12.41
N ASP A 49 3.80 -12.66 12.00
CA ASP A 49 2.61 -11.88 11.64
C ASP A 49 1.66 -11.64 12.81
N SER A 50 2.04 -12.08 14.02
CA SER A 50 1.30 -11.79 15.25
C SER A 50 1.44 -10.34 15.68
N TRP A 51 0.56 -9.87 16.57
CA TRP A 51 0.69 -8.55 17.19
C TRP A 51 2.07 -8.37 17.84
N SER A 52 2.53 -9.37 18.60
CA SER A 52 3.85 -9.34 19.25
C SER A 52 5.00 -9.36 18.24
N GLY A 53 4.84 -10.07 17.11
CA GLY A 53 5.83 -10.13 16.05
C GLY A 53 6.01 -8.77 15.38
N TRP A 54 4.90 -8.16 14.97
CA TRP A 54 4.89 -6.80 14.44
C TRP A 54 5.38 -5.77 15.45
N LYS A 55 5.06 -5.93 16.74
CA LYS A 55 5.56 -5.04 17.80
C LYS A 55 7.07 -5.09 17.87
N SER A 56 7.63 -6.30 18.02
CA SER A 56 9.08 -6.50 18.08
C SER A 56 9.78 -5.96 16.82
N TYR A 57 9.19 -6.15 15.65
CA TYR A 57 9.76 -5.66 14.39
C TYR A 57 9.74 -4.13 14.30
N ILE A 58 8.57 -3.51 14.51
CA ILE A 58 8.36 -2.07 14.33
C ILE A 58 9.09 -1.28 15.41
N THR A 59 8.95 -1.65 16.68
CA THR A 59 9.67 -0.96 17.75
C THR A 59 11.16 -1.23 17.64
N GLY A 60 11.59 -2.44 17.26
CA GLY A 60 13.01 -2.72 16.99
C GLY A 60 13.62 -1.84 15.89
N ASN A 61 12.82 -1.40 14.92
CA ASN A 61 13.25 -0.42 13.92
C ASN A 61 13.23 1.01 14.45
N TRP A 62 12.25 1.39 15.28
CA TRP A 62 12.21 2.72 15.92
C TRP A 62 13.31 2.91 16.95
N ASP A 63 13.67 1.86 17.68
CA ASP A 63 14.64 1.90 18.77
C ASP A 63 16.10 2.08 18.28
N LYS A 64 16.31 2.09 16.96
CA LYS A 64 17.60 2.46 16.34
C LYS A 64 17.94 3.95 16.50
N SER A 65 16.97 4.78 16.87
CA SER A 65 17.15 6.21 17.15
C SER A 65 16.48 6.56 18.47
N SER A 66 17.20 7.20 19.38
CA SER A 66 16.66 7.62 20.68
C SER A 66 15.45 8.56 20.53
N VAL A 67 15.45 9.39 19.48
CA VAL A 67 14.33 10.29 19.16
C VAL A 67 13.11 9.49 18.69
N ALA A 68 13.30 8.55 17.76
CA ALA A 68 12.20 7.72 17.28
C ALA A 68 11.63 6.81 18.37
N HIS A 69 12.49 6.23 19.21
CA HIS A 69 12.09 5.47 20.38
C HIS A 69 11.16 6.29 21.28
N MET A 70 11.59 7.49 21.68
CA MET A 70 10.83 8.37 22.56
C MET A 70 9.47 8.76 21.97
N LEU A 71 9.41 8.98 20.65
CA LEU A 71 8.20 9.45 19.98
C LEU A 71 7.20 8.34 19.64
N PHE A 72 7.68 7.16 19.21
CA PHE A 72 6.82 6.15 18.58
C PHE A 72 6.64 4.88 19.42
N THR A 73 7.68 4.40 20.10
CA THR A 73 7.63 3.12 20.82
C THR A 73 6.55 3.10 21.93
N PRO A 74 6.39 4.15 22.78
CA PRO A 74 5.35 4.19 23.80
C PRO A 74 3.92 4.15 23.25
N ILE A 75 3.72 4.62 22.02
CA ILE A 75 2.40 4.74 21.39
C ILE A 75 2.11 3.62 20.38
N TYR A 76 2.98 2.60 20.31
CA TYR A 76 2.88 1.50 19.35
C TYR A 76 1.48 0.88 19.32
N ASP A 77 0.92 0.51 20.48
CA ASP A 77 -0.35 -0.23 20.54
C ASP A 77 -1.53 0.62 20.05
N TYR A 78 -1.41 1.96 20.04
CA TYR A 78 -2.38 2.87 19.45
C TYR A 78 -2.13 3.10 17.94
N MET A 79 -0.86 3.21 17.54
CA MET A 79 -0.48 3.42 16.14
C MET A 79 -0.70 2.20 15.27
N PHE A 80 -0.50 1.00 15.81
CA PHE A 80 -0.49 -0.22 15.00
C PHE A 80 -1.85 -0.50 14.32
N PRO A 81 -3.01 -0.43 14.99
CA PRO A 81 -4.32 -0.52 14.31
C PRO A 81 -4.50 0.51 13.19
N LEU A 82 -4.04 1.75 13.41
CA LEU A 82 -4.11 2.80 12.40
C LEU A 82 -3.24 2.45 11.19
N ILE A 83 -2.05 1.90 11.41
CA ILE A 83 -1.17 1.40 10.36
C ILE A 83 -1.86 0.28 9.56
N ILE A 84 -2.53 -0.67 10.22
CA ILE A 84 -3.27 -1.74 9.52
C ILE A 84 -4.33 -1.14 8.60
N ILE A 85 -5.17 -0.24 9.13
CA ILE A 85 -6.24 0.41 8.37
C ILE A 85 -5.67 1.19 7.18
N LEU A 86 -4.62 1.98 7.42
CA LEU A 86 -3.95 2.76 6.38
C LEU A 86 -3.37 1.87 5.28
N GLN A 87 -2.70 0.76 5.63
CA GLN A 87 -2.11 -0.14 4.64
C GLN A 87 -3.16 -0.94 3.85
N CYS A 88 -4.36 -1.15 4.41
CA CYS A 88 -5.47 -1.77 3.67
C CYS A 88 -6.13 -0.81 2.67
N LEU A 89 -6.09 0.50 2.93
CA LEU A 89 -6.84 1.50 2.16
C LEU A 89 -6.51 1.49 0.66
N PRO A 90 -5.25 1.47 0.19
CA PRO A 90 -4.95 1.43 -1.24
C PRO A 90 -5.53 0.18 -1.91
N ALA A 91 -5.38 -0.99 -1.27
CA ALA A 91 -5.90 -2.24 -1.81
C ALA A 91 -7.43 -2.24 -1.90
N VAL A 92 -8.14 -1.70 -0.88
CA VAL A 92 -9.61 -1.56 -0.92
C VAL A 92 -10.06 -0.67 -2.07
N ILE A 93 -9.45 0.50 -2.24
CA ILE A 93 -9.79 1.43 -3.32
C ILE A 93 -9.54 0.77 -4.69
N LEU A 94 -8.48 -0.03 -4.79
CA LEU A 94 -8.14 -0.72 -6.02
C LEU A 94 -9.09 -1.87 -6.35
N ILE A 95 -9.57 -2.61 -5.35
CA ILE A 95 -10.66 -3.59 -5.52
C ILE A 95 -11.90 -2.90 -6.07
N ILE A 96 -12.25 -1.72 -5.53
CA ILE A 96 -13.38 -0.92 -6.04
C ILE A 96 -13.13 -0.52 -7.51
N ALA A 97 -11.92 -0.10 -7.87
CA ALA A 97 -11.57 0.24 -9.26
C ALA A 97 -11.73 -0.97 -10.21
N ILE A 98 -11.32 -2.16 -9.77
CA ILE A 98 -11.48 -3.41 -10.52
C ILE A 98 -12.97 -3.74 -10.70
N MET A 99 -13.76 -3.69 -9.63
CA MET A 99 -15.20 -3.95 -9.68
C MET A 99 -15.95 -2.96 -10.60
N LYS A 100 -15.46 -1.71 -10.68
CA LYS A 100 -16.01 -0.69 -11.58
C LYS A 100 -15.53 -0.79 -13.03
N GLY A 101 -14.60 -1.69 -13.32
CA GLY A 101 -14.10 -1.90 -14.67
C GLY A 101 -13.21 -0.76 -15.17
N GLU A 102 -12.51 -0.03 -14.29
CA GLU A 102 -11.62 1.08 -14.70
C GLU A 102 -10.37 0.62 -15.49
N PHE A 103 -10.20 -0.69 -15.65
CA PHE A 103 -9.20 -1.29 -16.53
C PHE A 103 -9.64 -1.33 -18.00
N LEU A 104 -10.86 -0.90 -18.32
CA LEU A 104 -11.38 -0.86 -19.68
C LEU A 104 -10.99 0.46 -20.37
N ASN A 105 -10.86 0.42 -21.69
CA ASN A 105 -10.72 1.62 -22.53
C ASN A 105 -11.98 2.49 -22.43
N ASP A 106 -11.80 3.80 -22.56
CA ASP A 106 -12.87 4.82 -22.48
C ASP A 106 -13.62 4.89 -21.14
N LYS A 107 -13.02 4.34 -20.07
CA LYS A 107 -13.49 4.50 -18.69
C LYS A 107 -12.61 5.46 -17.92
N ASP A 108 -13.25 6.32 -17.14
CA ASP A 108 -12.55 7.19 -16.20
C ASP A 108 -11.86 6.34 -15.12
N SER A 109 -10.62 6.69 -14.82
CA SER A 109 -9.75 5.97 -13.88
C SER A 109 -9.71 6.60 -12.49
N VAL A 110 -10.86 7.08 -12.01
CA VAL A 110 -10.98 7.89 -10.78
C VAL A 110 -10.49 7.11 -9.56
N PHE A 111 -10.95 5.87 -9.37
CA PHE A 111 -10.57 5.04 -8.22
C PHE A 111 -9.14 4.53 -8.35
N THR A 112 -8.67 4.27 -9.57
CA THR A 112 -7.26 3.93 -9.84
C THR A 112 -6.33 5.07 -9.42
N GLN A 113 -6.65 6.31 -9.78
CA GLN A 113 -5.90 7.49 -9.35
C GLN A 113 -5.95 7.68 -7.83
N ARG A 114 -7.14 7.51 -7.21
CA ARG A 114 -7.29 7.57 -5.75
C ARG A 114 -6.49 6.49 -5.03
N SER A 115 -6.42 5.27 -5.59
CA SER A 115 -5.60 4.19 -5.05
C SER A 115 -4.12 4.53 -5.12
N ALA A 116 -3.65 5.14 -6.21
CA ALA A 116 -2.27 5.57 -6.34
C ALA A 116 -1.93 6.69 -5.34
N VAL A 117 -2.84 7.67 -5.15
CA VAL A 117 -2.68 8.73 -4.14
C VAL A 117 -2.67 8.15 -2.72
N ALA A 118 -3.59 7.22 -2.41
CA ALA A 118 -3.62 6.54 -1.12
C ALA A 118 -2.31 5.77 -0.88
N SER A 119 -1.82 5.05 -1.89
CA SER A 119 -0.53 4.35 -1.83
C SER A 119 0.62 5.31 -1.50
N LEU A 120 0.69 6.46 -2.17
CA LEU A 120 1.71 7.47 -1.88
C LEU A 120 1.59 8.01 -0.46
N PHE A 121 0.38 8.35 -0.03
CA PHE A 121 0.14 8.87 1.32
C PHE A 121 0.61 7.88 2.38
N VAL A 122 0.20 6.62 2.29
CA VAL A 122 0.57 5.57 3.24
C VAL A 122 2.09 5.34 3.20
N THR A 123 2.69 5.29 2.02
CA THR A 123 4.15 5.17 1.87
C THR A 123 4.88 6.31 2.56
N SER A 124 4.44 7.56 2.37
CA SER A 124 5.03 8.74 3.00
C SER A 124 4.93 8.70 4.53
N VAL A 125 3.79 8.28 5.07
CA VAL A 125 3.60 8.15 6.54
C VAL A 125 4.54 7.11 7.12
N LEU A 126 4.66 5.94 6.48
CA LEU A 126 5.59 4.90 6.92
C LEU A 126 7.04 5.39 6.80
N LEU A 127 7.39 5.99 5.66
CA LEU A 127 8.72 6.51 5.37
C LEU A 127 9.15 7.55 6.38
N PHE A 128 8.23 8.44 6.80
CA PHE A 128 8.51 9.44 7.84
C PHE A 128 9.01 8.79 9.13
N SER A 129 8.30 7.79 9.63
CA SER A 129 8.72 7.07 10.85
C SER A 129 10.08 6.40 10.69
N GLN A 130 10.31 5.75 9.55
CA GLN A 130 11.56 5.02 9.27
C GLN A 130 12.75 5.98 9.03
N THR A 131 12.48 7.16 8.49
CA THR A 131 13.50 8.20 8.27
C THR A 131 13.99 8.76 9.60
N ILE A 132 13.06 9.07 10.53
CA ILE A 132 13.42 9.53 11.87
C ILE A 132 14.17 8.43 12.64
N SER A 133 13.81 7.17 12.43
CA SER A 133 14.47 6.05 13.09
C SER A 133 15.79 5.63 12.48
N GLY A 134 16.13 6.10 11.27
CA GLY A 134 17.30 5.65 10.53
C GLY A 134 17.25 4.16 10.18
N ALA A 135 16.05 3.57 10.07
CA ALA A 135 15.88 2.15 9.84
C ALA A 135 16.12 1.76 8.36
N PRO A 136 16.63 0.54 8.09
CA PRO A 136 16.88 0.03 6.72
C PRO A 136 15.65 0.08 5.81
N ASP A 137 14.46 -0.15 6.39
CA ASP A 137 13.17 -0.08 5.70
C ASP A 137 12.95 1.27 4.98
N GLY A 138 13.58 2.34 5.46
CA GLY A 138 13.53 3.65 4.82
C GLY A 138 14.00 3.62 3.37
N GLN A 139 15.04 2.85 3.04
CA GLN A 139 15.56 2.75 1.66
C GLN A 139 14.52 2.16 0.72
N TYR A 140 13.88 1.07 1.15
CA TYR A 140 12.82 0.42 0.40
C TYR A 140 11.59 1.34 0.25
N LEU A 141 11.19 2.04 1.30
CA LEU A 141 10.06 2.97 1.27
C LEU A 141 10.34 4.20 0.39
N TRP A 142 11.58 4.67 0.31
CA TRP A 142 12.00 5.69 -0.65
C TRP A 142 11.81 5.23 -2.10
N GLN A 143 12.18 3.98 -2.40
CA GLN A 143 11.98 3.40 -3.73
C GLN A 143 10.48 3.26 -4.04
N LEU A 144 9.67 2.80 -3.07
CA LEU A 144 8.23 2.70 -3.23
C LEU A 144 7.58 4.08 -3.46
N LEU A 145 8.05 5.11 -2.76
CA LEU A 145 7.60 6.49 -2.95
C LEU A 145 7.94 6.98 -4.36
N GLY A 146 9.17 6.76 -4.81
CA GLY A 146 9.61 7.08 -6.17
C GLY A 146 8.77 6.40 -7.23
N LEU A 147 8.52 5.10 -7.08
CA LEU A 147 7.61 4.34 -7.93
C LEU A 147 6.21 4.94 -7.92
N GLY A 148 5.64 5.22 -6.74
CA GLY A 148 4.32 5.83 -6.63
C GLY A 148 4.20 7.18 -7.36
N MET A 149 5.23 8.04 -7.30
CA MET A 149 5.24 9.32 -8.01
C MET A 149 5.24 9.12 -9.52
N ILE A 150 6.10 8.23 -10.03
CA ILE A 150 6.15 7.89 -11.46
C ILE A 150 4.81 7.33 -11.92
N LEU A 151 4.19 6.47 -11.12
CA LEU A 151 2.88 5.88 -11.42
C LEU A 151 1.79 6.95 -11.52
N ILE A 152 1.76 7.94 -10.62
CA ILE A 152 0.78 9.04 -10.70
C ILE A 152 1.03 9.90 -11.94
N ILE A 153 2.28 10.25 -12.24
CA ILE A 153 2.62 11.04 -13.44
C ILE A 153 2.14 10.30 -14.69
N TYR A 154 2.39 8.99 -14.75
CA TYR A 154 1.97 8.15 -15.87
C TYR A 154 0.44 8.07 -15.99
N LEU A 155 -0.29 7.87 -14.89
CA LEU A 155 -1.76 7.89 -14.88
C LEU A 155 -2.32 9.24 -15.35
N LYS A 156 -1.71 10.35 -14.91
CA LYS A 156 -2.11 11.70 -15.32
C LYS A 156 -1.85 11.93 -16.81
N GLN A 157 -0.72 11.45 -17.33
CA GLN A 157 -0.40 11.54 -18.76
C GLN A 157 -1.40 10.76 -19.61
N ILE A 158 -1.80 9.55 -19.18
CA ILE A 158 -2.85 8.78 -19.87
C ILE A 158 -4.17 9.55 -19.88
N SER A 159 -4.58 10.08 -18.73
CA SER A 159 -5.81 10.85 -18.60
C SER A 159 -5.82 12.07 -19.53
N ASN A 160 -4.72 12.82 -19.59
CA ASN A 160 -4.60 13.99 -20.45
C ASN A 160 -4.65 13.61 -21.94
N ASN A 161 -3.99 12.51 -22.33
CA ASN A 161 -4.01 12.05 -23.72
C ASN A 161 -5.41 11.61 -24.18
N LEU A 162 -6.23 11.06 -23.27
CA LEU A 162 -7.62 10.70 -23.56
C LEU A 162 -8.52 11.93 -23.74
N LEU A 163 -8.24 13.03 -23.03
CA LEU A 163 -8.98 14.29 -23.17
C LEU A 163 -8.63 15.06 -24.46
N VAL A 164 -7.43 14.86 -25.01
CA VAL A 164 -6.99 15.50 -26.27
C VAL A 164 -7.45 14.70 -27.50
N SER A 165 -7.76 13.41 -27.34
CA SER A 165 -8.22 12.53 -28.43
C SER A 165 -9.73 12.51 -28.65
N ASN A 166 -10.51 13.20 -27.81
CA ASN A 166 -11.96 13.36 -27.88
C ASN A 166 -12.33 14.81 -28.22
#